data_AF-A0A832ZKD7-F1
#
_entry.id   AF-A0A832ZKD7-F1
#
_cell.length_a   1.000
_cell.length_b   1.000
_cell.length_c   1.000
_cell.angle_alpha   90.00
_cell.angle_beta   90.00
_cell.angle_gamma   90.00
#
_symmetry.space_group_name_H-M   'P 1'
#
loop_
_entity.id
_entity.type
_entity.pdbx_description
1 polymer ?
#
loop_
_entity_poly.entity_id
_entity_poly.type
_entity_poly.pdbx_seq_one_letter_code
_entity_poly.pdbx_strand_id
1 'polypeptide(L)'
;MTYSILALEPKRRILGVAVASGAIAVGSRVPWAKAFTGAVATQAYTNPSLGPIILKLIELGYRASKAVKYALTLDPKPELRQVAAIDIHGDMGVHTGTNTPQWSGELIDRDNLCLCIGNLICGSKVLEEMHKAYVEAEGKDFAERLLLALSMGHRVGGDKRGDRSAAILIVGTTEYSPYYDKILDLRVDYSLNPVEDLIKLYKKLKYSI
;
A
#
# COMPACT_ATOMS: atom_id res chain seq x y z
N MET A 1 -9.18 -7.72 5.45
CA MET A 1 -9.82 -6.59 6.13
C MET A 1 -8.88 -5.42 5.96
N THR A 2 -8.90 -4.81 4.79
CA THR A 2 -7.77 -3.98 4.41
C THR A 2 -8.11 -3.20 3.17
N TYR A 3 -7.68 -1.96 3.11
CA TYR A 3 -7.51 -1.24 1.87
C TYR A 3 -6.14 -0.60 1.85
N SER A 4 -5.48 -0.66 0.70
CA SER A 4 -4.14 -0.16 0.50
C SER A 4 -4.06 0.58 -0.82
N ILE A 5 -3.25 1.63 -0.86
CA ILE A 5 -2.80 2.27 -2.09
C ILE A 5 -1.29 2.08 -2.21
N LEU A 6 -0.85 1.73 -3.41
CA LEU A 6 0.56 1.70 -3.80
C LEU A 6 0.75 2.72 -4.91
N ALA A 7 1.87 3.44 -4.89
CA ALA A 7 2.19 4.37 -5.97
C ALA A 7 3.69 4.55 -6.17
N LEU A 8 4.04 5.04 -7.36
CA LEU A 8 5.37 5.49 -7.75
C LEU A 8 5.28 6.97 -8.13
N GLU A 9 6.14 7.80 -7.55
CA GLU A 9 6.39 9.13 -8.09
C GLU A 9 7.65 9.10 -8.98
N PRO A 10 7.49 9.15 -10.31
CA PRO A 10 8.59 8.85 -11.24
C PRO A 10 9.68 9.94 -11.22
N LYS A 11 9.30 11.20 -10.99
CA LYS A 11 10.25 12.34 -10.99
C LYS A 11 11.31 12.22 -9.89
N ARG A 12 10.89 11.84 -8.67
CA ARG A 12 11.79 11.65 -7.52
C ARG A 12 12.20 10.19 -7.33
N ARG A 13 11.64 9.26 -8.13
CA ARG A 13 11.87 7.81 -8.04
C ARG A 13 11.56 7.25 -6.64
N ILE A 14 10.53 7.78 -5.99
CA ILE A 14 10.07 7.34 -4.67
C ILE A 14 8.85 6.43 -4.81
N LEU A 15 8.81 5.42 -3.95
CA LEU A 15 7.78 4.39 -3.92
C LEU A 15 7.06 4.45 -2.59
N GLY A 16 5.76 4.22 -2.57
CA GLY A 16 4.99 4.28 -1.33
C GLY A 16 3.87 3.26 -1.26
N VAL A 17 3.58 2.84 -0.02
CA VAL A 17 2.39 2.08 0.35
C VAL A 17 1.74 2.76 1.52
N ALA A 18 0.43 3.00 1.44
CA ALA A 18 -0.37 3.43 2.58
C ALA A 18 -1.55 2.45 2.75
N VAL A 19 -1.80 2.04 4.00
CA VAL A 19 -2.75 0.98 4.33
C VAL A 19 -3.55 1.33 5.58
N ALA A 20 -4.82 0.90 5.60
CA ALA A 20 -5.64 0.85 6.80
C ALA A 20 -6.41 -0.47 6.91
N SER A 21 -6.77 -0.85 8.13
CA SER A 21 -7.38 -2.16 8.44
C SER A 21 -8.18 -2.11 9.73
N GLY A 22 -9.25 -2.90 9.83
CA GLY A 22 -9.90 -3.21 11.11
C GLY A 22 -9.08 -4.11 12.05
N ALA A 23 -7.93 -4.62 11.60
CA ALA A 23 -7.01 -5.40 12.42
C ALA A 23 -6.09 -4.46 13.18
N ILE A 24 -5.46 -4.96 14.24
CA ILE A 24 -4.34 -4.25 14.87
C ILE A 24 -3.05 -4.44 14.07
N ALA A 25 -2.11 -3.51 14.24
CA ALA A 25 -0.75 -3.56 13.74
C ALA A 25 -0.62 -3.95 12.25
N VAL A 26 -1.41 -3.31 11.37
CA VAL A 26 -1.35 -3.60 9.92
C VAL A 26 0.01 -3.25 9.30
N GLY A 27 0.68 -2.22 9.84
CA GLY A 27 1.96 -1.71 9.32
C GLY A 27 3.12 -2.70 9.43
N SER A 28 3.03 -3.71 10.30
CA SER A 28 4.06 -4.74 10.43
C SER A 28 3.95 -5.88 9.40
N ARG A 29 2.82 -5.97 8.68
CA ARG A 29 2.50 -7.16 7.86
C ARG A 29 2.21 -6.82 6.39
N VAL A 30 1.52 -5.71 6.14
CA VAL A 30 0.99 -5.40 4.80
C VAL A 30 1.97 -4.61 3.95
N PRO A 31 2.47 -3.43 4.37
CA PRO A 31 3.27 -2.57 3.50
C PRO A 31 4.73 -3.02 3.47
N TRP A 32 5.25 -3.23 2.27
CA TRP A 32 6.65 -3.50 2.00
C TRP A 32 7.11 -2.59 0.87
N ALA A 33 8.32 -2.05 0.95
CA ALA A 33 8.90 -1.29 -0.13
C ALA A 33 10.42 -1.31 -0.02
N LYS A 34 11.09 -1.16 -1.17
CA LYS A 34 12.53 -0.99 -1.25
C LYS A 34 12.86 0.04 -2.33
N ALA A 35 13.69 1.02 -1.98
CA ALA A 35 14.06 2.09 -2.90
C ALA A 35 14.66 1.51 -4.19
N PHE A 36 14.33 2.16 -5.30
CA PHE A 36 14.74 1.76 -6.65
C PHE A 36 14.33 0.34 -7.08
N THR A 37 13.49 -0.34 -6.30
CA THR A 37 13.02 -1.71 -6.58
C THR A 37 11.51 -1.70 -6.81
N GLY A 38 10.73 -1.50 -5.76
CA GLY A 38 9.27 -1.57 -5.83
C GLY A 38 8.59 -1.40 -4.48
N ALA A 39 7.26 -1.35 -4.53
CA ALA A 39 6.36 -1.35 -3.38
C ALA A 39 5.41 -2.55 -3.49
N VAL A 40 5.06 -3.19 -2.37
CA VAL A 40 4.22 -4.39 -2.30
C VAL A 40 3.26 -4.26 -1.11
N ALA A 41 2.00 -4.66 -1.32
CA ALA A 41 1.02 -4.86 -0.28
C ALA A 41 0.56 -6.32 -0.29
N THR A 42 0.70 -7.02 0.84
CA THR A 42 0.18 -8.40 1.05
C THR A 42 -0.90 -8.38 2.11
N GLN A 43 -2.14 -8.67 1.73
CA GLN A 43 -3.33 -8.51 2.57
C GLN A 43 -4.34 -9.66 2.42
N ALA A 44 -5.55 -9.48 2.97
CA ALA A 44 -6.56 -10.51 3.22
C ALA A 44 -6.11 -11.51 4.29
N TYR A 45 -6.02 -12.81 3.99
CA TYR A 45 -5.34 -13.76 4.87
C TYR A 45 -3.83 -13.60 4.66
N THR A 46 -3.29 -12.51 5.22
CA THR A 46 -1.95 -12.00 4.94
C THR A 46 -0.90 -13.09 5.12
N ASN A 47 -0.08 -13.27 4.09
CA ASN A 47 1.20 -13.94 4.18
C ASN A 47 2.30 -12.87 4.07
N PRO A 48 2.90 -12.42 5.19
CA PRO A 48 3.89 -11.33 5.16
C PRO A 48 5.13 -11.69 4.33
N SER A 49 5.48 -12.97 4.19
CA SER A 49 6.67 -13.41 3.44
C SER A 49 6.62 -13.05 1.95
N LEU A 50 5.42 -12.89 1.38
CA LEU A 50 5.26 -12.51 -0.04
C LEU A 50 5.84 -11.12 -0.33
N GLY A 51 5.82 -10.20 0.63
CA GLY A 51 6.42 -8.86 0.49
C GLY A 51 7.90 -8.91 0.10
N PRO A 52 8.80 -9.41 0.97
CA PRO A 52 10.21 -9.51 0.65
C PRO A 52 10.52 -10.47 -0.51
N ILE A 53 9.74 -11.54 -0.71
CA ILE A 53 9.92 -12.44 -1.88
C ILE A 53 9.68 -11.69 -3.18
N ILE A 54 8.58 -10.95 -3.30
CA ILE A 54 8.24 -10.19 -4.52
C ILE A 54 9.26 -9.10 -4.76
N LEU A 55 9.67 -8.36 -3.73
CA LEU A 55 10.73 -7.36 -3.86
C LEU A 55 12.03 -8.00 -4.34
N LYS A 56 12.42 -9.15 -3.78
CA LYS A 56 13.63 -9.86 -4.21
C LYS A 56 13.57 -10.31 -5.67
N LEU A 57 12.41 -10.78 -6.13
CA LEU A 57 12.22 -11.14 -7.54
C LEU A 57 12.36 -9.92 -8.46
N ILE A 58 11.83 -8.75 -8.05
CA ILE A 58 12.00 -7.51 -8.80
C ILE A 58 13.48 -7.11 -8.88
N GLU A 59 14.23 -7.21 -7.77
CA GLU A 59 15.68 -6.97 -7.78
C GLU A 59 16.44 -7.92 -8.72
N LEU A 60 15.95 -9.14 -8.89
CA LEU A 60 16.51 -10.12 -9.84
C LEU A 60 16.09 -9.86 -11.30
N GLY A 61 15.39 -8.76 -11.56
CA GLY A 61 15.03 -8.32 -12.91
C GLY A 61 13.62 -8.69 -13.36
N TYR A 62 12.79 -9.30 -12.50
CA TYR A 62 11.39 -9.53 -12.84
C TYR A 62 10.60 -8.22 -12.80
N ARG A 63 9.68 -8.05 -13.76
CA ARG A 63 8.64 -7.00 -13.66
C ARG A 63 7.64 -7.34 -12.54
N ALA A 64 7.07 -6.34 -11.88
CA ALA A 64 6.16 -6.52 -10.75
C ALA A 64 5.04 -7.54 -11.02
N SER A 65 4.39 -7.47 -12.19
CA SER A 65 3.35 -8.40 -12.64
C SER A 65 3.81 -9.86 -12.67
N LYS A 66 5.04 -10.11 -13.13
CA LYS A 66 5.63 -11.45 -13.17
C LYS A 66 6.11 -11.90 -11.79
N ALA A 67 6.67 -10.99 -11.01
CA ALA A 67 7.11 -11.27 -9.64
C ALA A 67 5.94 -11.71 -8.74
N VAL A 68 4.80 -11.00 -8.80
CA VAL A 68 3.57 -11.38 -8.07
C VAL A 68 3.11 -12.77 -8.49
N LYS A 69 2.99 -13.02 -9.81
CA LYS A 69 2.54 -14.32 -10.33
C LYS A 69 3.46 -15.46 -9.89
N TYR A 70 4.77 -15.27 -9.96
CA TYR A 70 5.74 -16.29 -9.55
C TYR A 70 5.71 -16.54 -8.05
N ALA A 71 5.73 -15.48 -7.23
CA ALA A 71 5.68 -15.61 -5.77
C ALA A 71 4.44 -16.40 -5.30
N LEU A 72 3.29 -16.21 -5.96
CA LEU A 72 2.06 -16.94 -5.63
C LEU A 72 2.11 -18.43 -5.98
N THR A 73 2.97 -18.87 -6.90
CA THR A 73 3.20 -20.32 -7.13
C THR A 73 3.92 -21.00 -5.97
N LEU A 74 4.54 -20.21 -5.09
CA LEU A 74 5.22 -20.68 -3.89
C LEU A 74 4.30 -20.62 -2.64
N ASP A 75 3.15 -19.95 -2.72
CA ASP A 75 2.17 -19.92 -1.63
C ASP A 75 1.28 -21.17 -1.74
N PRO A 76 1.09 -21.96 -0.65
CA PRO A 76 0.22 -23.13 -0.69
C PRO A 76 -1.27 -22.79 -0.72
N LYS A 77 -1.67 -21.53 -0.46
CA LYS A 77 -3.07 -21.08 -0.43
C LYS A 77 -3.25 -19.70 -1.10
N PRO A 78 -2.87 -19.54 -2.38
CA PRO A 78 -2.94 -18.25 -3.08
C PRO A 78 -4.39 -17.73 -3.19
N GLU A 79 -5.38 -18.62 -3.18
CA GLU A 79 -6.81 -18.28 -3.20
C GLU A 79 -7.28 -17.48 -1.99
N LEU A 80 -6.52 -17.49 -0.89
CA LEU A 80 -6.82 -16.72 0.32
C LEU A 80 -6.10 -15.35 0.35
N ARG A 81 -5.23 -15.07 -0.62
CA ARG A 81 -4.37 -13.88 -0.62
C ARG A 81 -4.96 -12.76 -1.46
N GLN A 82 -4.69 -11.53 -1.05
CA GLN A 82 -4.75 -10.39 -1.95
C GLN A 82 -3.40 -9.68 -1.94
N VAL A 83 -2.77 -9.54 -3.10
CA VAL A 83 -1.40 -9.04 -3.24
C VAL A 83 -1.34 -8.05 -4.38
N ALA A 84 -0.65 -6.93 -4.15
CA ALA A 84 -0.38 -5.92 -5.16
C ALA A 84 1.09 -5.51 -5.12
N ALA A 85 1.66 -5.18 -6.27
CA ALA A 85 3.00 -4.64 -6.39
C ALA A 85 3.08 -3.60 -7.51
N ILE A 86 3.96 -2.62 -7.32
CA ILE A 86 4.42 -1.68 -8.35
C ILE A 86 5.95 -1.63 -8.32
N ASP A 87 6.61 -1.78 -9.47
CA ASP A 87 8.07 -1.64 -9.55
C ASP A 87 8.51 -0.21 -9.91
N ILE A 88 9.81 0.06 -9.78
CA ILE A 88 10.42 1.36 -10.07
C ILE A 88 10.23 1.83 -11.53
N HIS A 89 9.83 0.92 -12.43
CA HIS A 89 9.58 1.21 -13.83
C HIS A 89 8.09 1.38 -14.14
N GLY A 90 7.22 1.29 -13.12
CA GLY A 90 5.78 1.47 -13.25
C GLY A 90 5.02 0.22 -13.68
N ASP A 91 5.65 -0.94 -13.81
CA ASP A 91 4.91 -2.19 -14.01
C ASP A 91 4.15 -2.54 -12.72
N MET A 92 2.94 -3.07 -12.85
CA MET A 92 2.11 -3.41 -11.69
C MET A 92 1.54 -4.81 -11.81
N GLY A 93 1.60 -5.55 -10.70
CA GLY A 93 1.00 -6.86 -10.54
C GLY A 93 -0.07 -6.84 -9.46
N VAL A 94 -1.20 -7.50 -9.71
CA VAL A 94 -2.26 -7.69 -8.71
C VAL A 94 -2.77 -9.12 -8.77
N HIS A 95 -3.10 -9.66 -7.60
CA HIS A 95 -3.81 -10.91 -7.43
C HIS A 95 -4.85 -10.75 -6.33
N THR A 96 -6.11 -11.07 -6.64
CA THR A 96 -7.20 -11.17 -5.69
C THR A 96 -7.69 -12.62 -5.71
N GLY A 97 -7.39 -13.38 -4.66
CA GLY A 97 -7.75 -14.79 -4.57
C GLY A 97 -9.27 -15.00 -4.48
N THR A 98 -9.75 -16.13 -4.99
CA THR A 98 -11.20 -16.41 -5.06
C THR A 98 -11.87 -16.55 -3.70
N ASN A 99 -11.10 -16.84 -2.64
CA ASN A 99 -11.57 -17.02 -1.28
C ASN A 99 -11.21 -15.83 -0.36
N THR A 100 -10.96 -14.65 -0.93
CA THR A 100 -10.80 -13.43 -0.14
C THR A 100 -12.14 -12.93 0.41
N PRO A 101 -12.17 -12.33 1.62
CA PRO A 101 -13.42 -11.82 2.19
C PRO A 101 -14.09 -10.74 1.33
N GLN A 102 -15.39 -10.89 1.09
CA GLN A 102 -16.19 -9.99 0.25
C GLN A 102 -16.70 -8.74 1.02
N TRP A 103 -16.75 -7.56 0.42
CA TRP A 103 -16.37 -7.21 -0.94
C TRP A 103 -14.84 -7.14 -1.07
N SER A 104 -14.30 -7.57 -2.21
CA SER A 104 -12.87 -7.44 -2.53
C SER A 104 -12.66 -7.08 -4.00
N GLY A 105 -11.62 -6.30 -4.28
CA GLY A 105 -11.24 -5.95 -5.64
C GLY A 105 -10.03 -5.02 -5.70
N GLU A 106 -9.79 -4.50 -6.88
CA GLU A 106 -8.67 -3.63 -7.23
C GLU A 106 -9.08 -2.53 -8.20
N LEU A 107 -8.33 -1.44 -8.19
CA LEU A 107 -8.38 -0.36 -9.17
C LEU A 107 -6.94 -0.02 -9.55
N ILE A 108 -6.62 -0.10 -10.84
CA ILE A 108 -5.27 0.09 -11.37
C ILE A 108 -5.28 1.29 -12.31
N ASP A 109 -4.39 2.26 -12.09
CA ASP A 109 -4.20 3.42 -12.94
C ASP A 109 -2.73 3.52 -13.36
N ARG A 110 -2.48 3.16 -14.62
CA ARG A 110 -1.12 3.13 -15.20
C ARG A 110 -0.61 4.52 -15.54
N ASP A 111 -1.51 5.45 -15.85
CA ASP A 111 -1.15 6.81 -16.24
C ASP A 111 -0.68 7.61 -15.02
N ASN A 112 -1.35 7.41 -13.88
CA ASN A 112 -0.99 8.02 -12.60
C ASN A 112 -0.03 7.18 -11.75
N LEU A 113 0.42 6.02 -12.27
CA LEU A 113 1.35 5.11 -11.60
C LEU A 113 0.91 4.72 -10.18
N CYS A 114 -0.37 4.42 -10.00
CA CYS A 114 -0.92 3.99 -8.72
C CYS A 114 -1.92 2.83 -8.86
N LEU A 115 -2.12 2.12 -7.76
CA LEU A 115 -3.17 1.11 -7.65
C LEU A 115 -3.73 1.03 -6.24
N CYS A 116 -5.04 0.81 -6.14
CA CYS A 116 -5.75 0.61 -4.89
C CYS A 116 -6.26 -0.84 -4.85
N ILE A 117 -6.10 -1.50 -3.71
CA ILE A 117 -6.66 -2.84 -3.47
C ILE A 117 -7.41 -2.87 -2.16
N GLY A 118 -8.49 -3.66 -2.09
CA GLY A 118 -9.21 -3.84 -0.84
C GLY A 118 -9.94 -5.17 -0.73
N ASN A 119 -10.13 -5.62 0.51
CA ASN A 119 -10.92 -6.81 0.86
C ASN A 119 -11.60 -6.64 2.22
N LEU A 120 -12.81 -7.18 2.35
CA LEU A 120 -13.76 -6.90 3.43
C LEU A 120 -14.06 -5.41 3.62
N ILE A 121 -14.11 -4.65 2.52
CA ILE A 121 -14.44 -3.22 2.54
C ILE A 121 -15.92 -3.00 2.19
N CYS A 122 -16.45 -1.82 2.49
CA CYS A 122 -17.87 -1.52 2.31
C CYS A 122 -18.37 -1.61 0.84
N GLY A 123 -17.50 -1.42 -0.15
CA GLY A 123 -17.80 -1.60 -1.57
C GLY A 123 -16.74 -0.95 -2.47
N SER A 124 -16.96 -0.97 -3.79
CA SER A 124 -16.03 -0.43 -4.80
C SER A 124 -15.73 1.06 -4.60
N LYS A 125 -16.72 1.81 -4.11
CA LYS A 125 -16.61 3.24 -3.81
C LYS A 125 -15.43 3.58 -2.89
N VAL A 126 -15.03 2.67 -2.00
CA VAL A 126 -13.83 2.86 -1.19
C VAL A 126 -12.58 3.02 -2.07
N LEU A 127 -12.40 2.14 -3.06
CA LEU A 127 -11.24 2.21 -3.96
C LEU A 127 -11.34 3.38 -4.95
N GLU A 128 -12.54 3.65 -5.45
CA GLU A 128 -12.80 4.77 -6.38
C GLU A 128 -12.45 6.12 -5.73
N GLU A 129 -12.87 6.35 -4.49
CA GLU A 129 -12.62 7.61 -3.78
C GLU A 129 -11.17 7.73 -3.30
N MET A 130 -10.52 6.61 -2.95
CA MET A 130 -9.07 6.59 -2.70
C MET A 130 -8.29 7.01 -3.94
N HIS A 131 -8.59 6.39 -5.08
CA HIS A 131 -7.94 6.67 -6.36
C HIS A 131 -8.17 8.13 -6.78
N LYS A 132 -9.42 8.57 -6.81
CA LYS A 132 -9.79 9.94 -7.14
C LYS A 132 -9.03 10.96 -6.30
N ALA A 133 -8.99 10.77 -4.99
CA ALA A 133 -8.28 11.66 -4.08
C ALA A 133 -6.77 11.70 -4.34
N TYR A 134 -6.15 10.57 -4.71
CA TYR A 134 -4.74 10.51 -5.05
C TYR A 134 -4.39 11.28 -6.34
N VAL A 135 -5.25 11.14 -7.36
CA VAL A 135 -5.09 11.78 -8.67
C VAL A 135 -5.36 13.29 -8.57
N GLU A 136 -6.46 13.69 -7.95
CA GLU A 136 -6.82 15.12 -7.77
C GLU A 136 -5.83 15.88 -6.87
N ALA A 137 -5.07 15.17 -6.04
CA ALA A 137 -4.02 15.73 -5.20
C ALA A 137 -2.69 15.94 -5.95
N GLU A 138 -2.67 15.88 -7.28
CA GLU A 138 -1.49 16.22 -8.09
C GLU A 138 -0.92 17.60 -7.67
N GLY A 139 0.42 17.70 -7.65
CA GLY A 139 1.14 18.90 -7.20
C GLY A 139 1.36 18.99 -5.69
N LYS A 140 0.68 18.17 -4.87
CA LYS A 140 0.98 18.03 -3.44
C LYS A 140 2.20 17.12 -3.21
N ASP A 141 2.70 17.13 -1.98
CA ASP A 141 3.72 16.19 -1.53
C ASP A 141 3.22 14.73 -1.64
N PHE A 142 4.11 13.80 -1.99
CA PHE A 142 3.75 12.40 -2.25
C PHE A 142 3.13 11.71 -1.03
N ALA A 143 3.61 12.01 0.19
CA ALA A 143 3.01 11.45 1.41
C ALA A 143 1.60 12.01 1.64
N GLU A 144 1.38 13.30 1.37
CA GLU A 144 0.05 13.92 1.48
C GLU A 144 -0.95 13.26 0.52
N ARG A 145 -0.54 12.97 -0.72
CA ARG A 145 -1.40 12.30 -1.71
C ARG A 145 -1.84 10.92 -1.24
N LEU A 146 -0.92 10.12 -0.71
CA LEU A 146 -1.24 8.78 -0.17
C LEU A 146 -2.13 8.85 1.08
N LEU A 147 -1.89 9.81 1.96
CA LEU A 147 -2.70 10.02 3.17
C LEU A 147 -4.11 10.54 2.84
N LEU A 148 -4.25 11.40 1.83
CA LEU A 148 -5.56 11.85 1.32
C LEU A 148 -6.36 10.68 0.75
N ALA A 149 -5.72 9.79 0.00
CA ALA A 149 -6.34 8.56 -0.49
C ALA A 149 -6.89 7.72 0.68
N LEU A 150 -6.07 7.40 1.68
CA LEU A 150 -6.54 6.66 2.87
C LEU A 150 -7.67 7.38 3.59
N SER A 151 -7.59 8.70 3.75
CA SER A 151 -8.63 9.50 4.40
C SER A 151 -9.96 9.40 3.69
N MET A 152 -9.97 9.43 2.36
CA MET A 152 -11.20 9.29 1.58
C MET A 152 -11.74 7.86 1.64
N GLY A 153 -10.89 6.83 1.56
CA GLY A 153 -11.28 5.44 1.76
C GLY A 153 -11.96 5.21 3.12
N HIS A 154 -11.38 5.77 4.19
CA HIS A 154 -11.94 5.74 5.54
C HIS A 154 -13.34 6.39 5.61
N ARG A 155 -13.47 7.59 5.05
CA ARG A 155 -14.72 8.38 5.09
C ARG A 155 -15.89 7.71 4.40
N VAL A 156 -15.65 7.00 3.30
CA VAL A 156 -16.72 6.31 2.56
C VAL A 156 -16.98 4.88 3.03
N GLY A 157 -16.36 4.49 4.15
CA GLY A 157 -16.73 3.30 4.91
C GLY A 157 -15.57 2.38 5.26
N GLY A 158 -14.44 2.45 4.54
CA GLY A 158 -13.25 1.65 4.82
C GLY A 158 -13.53 0.15 5.01
N ASP A 159 -12.93 -0.43 6.04
CA ASP A 159 -13.22 -1.79 6.50
C ASP A 159 -14.64 -1.90 7.06
N LYS A 160 -15.38 -2.96 6.69
CA LYS A 160 -16.77 -3.18 7.17
C LYS A 160 -16.90 -3.26 8.70
N ARG A 161 -15.81 -3.50 9.42
CA ARG A 161 -15.80 -3.54 10.90
C ARG A 161 -15.38 -2.23 11.56
N GLY A 162 -15.02 -1.23 10.76
CA GLY A 162 -14.32 -0.04 11.20
C GLY A 162 -12.81 -0.26 11.32
N ASP A 163 -12.05 0.79 11.07
CA ASP A 163 -10.58 0.73 11.07
C ASP A 163 -10.01 0.74 12.49
N ARG A 164 -8.92 -0.01 12.71
CA ARG A 164 -8.19 -0.10 13.99
C ARG A 164 -6.70 0.16 13.88
N SER A 165 -6.10 0.00 12.71
CA SER A 165 -4.71 0.39 12.48
C SER A 165 -4.50 0.97 11.09
N ALA A 166 -3.46 1.77 10.95
CA ALA A 166 -3.06 2.38 9.68
C ALA A 166 -1.54 2.57 9.64
N ALA A 167 -0.97 2.56 8.43
CA ALA A 167 0.45 2.79 8.24
C ALA A 167 0.73 3.44 6.88
N ILE A 168 1.85 4.15 6.80
CA ILE A 168 2.42 4.65 5.56
C ILE A 168 3.92 4.36 5.55
N LEU A 169 4.38 3.79 4.44
CA LEU A 169 5.78 3.49 4.16
C LEU A 169 6.15 4.12 2.83
N ILE A 170 7.16 4.99 2.82
CA ILE A 170 7.71 5.63 1.63
C ILE A 170 9.22 5.40 1.61
N VAL A 171 9.73 4.97 0.46
CA VAL A 171 11.15 4.69 0.27
C VAL A 171 11.71 5.46 -0.92
N GLY A 172 12.99 5.80 -0.85
CA GLY A 172 13.75 6.50 -1.88
C GLY A 172 15.17 6.81 -1.40
N THR A 173 15.83 7.77 -2.04
CA THR A 173 17.15 8.24 -1.60
C THR A 173 17.05 8.94 -0.24
N THR A 174 17.95 8.59 0.67
CA THR A 174 18.18 9.30 1.94
C THR A 174 19.67 9.63 2.08
N GLU A 175 20.05 10.46 3.05
CA GLU A 175 21.47 10.75 3.37
C GLU A 175 22.25 9.50 3.81
N TYR A 176 21.56 8.44 4.26
CA TYR A 176 22.14 7.19 4.75
C TYR A 176 22.10 6.05 3.71
N SER A 177 21.77 6.37 2.45
CA SER A 177 21.78 5.38 1.37
C SER A 177 23.20 4.83 1.12
N PRO A 178 23.38 3.54 0.78
CA PRO A 178 22.34 2.56 0.43
C PRO A 178 21.80 1.75 1.63
N TYR A 179 22.22 2.04 2.86
CA TYR A 179 21.92 1.20 4.03
C TYR A 179 20.57 1.50 4.66
N TYR A 180 20.02 2.69 4.42
CA TYR A 180 18.71 3.09 4.90
C TYR A 180 17.99 3.91 3.83
N ASP A 181 16.80 3.47 3.45
CA ASP A 181 16.07 3.97 2.28
C ASP A 181 14.66 4.45 2.60
N LYS A 182 14.27 4.42 3.88
CA LYS A 182 12.94 4.86 4.34
C LYS A 182 12.92 6.37 4.48
N ILE A 183 12.15 7.03 3.64
CA ILE A 183 11.84 8.46 3.76
C ILE A 183 10.78 8.66 4.85
N LEU A 184 9.81 7.74 4.93
CA LEU A 184 8.73 7.78 5.91
C LEU A 184 8.33 6.36 6.31
N ASP A 185 8.23 6.07 7.60
CA ASP A 185 7.68 4.81 8.15
C ASP A 185 6.89 5.17 9.41
N LEU A 186 5.60 5.47 9.22
CA LEU A 186 4.70 5.85 10.31
C LEU A 186 3.62 4.79 10.48
N ARG A 187 3.30 4.49 11.74
CA ARG A 187 2.37 3.43 12.11
C ARG A 187 1.49 3.88 13.27
N VAL A 188 0.21 3.57 13.15
CA VAL A 188 -0.75 3.55 14.25
C VAL A 188 -1.21 2.11 14.38
N ASP A 189 -0.64 1.38 15.34
CA ASP A 189 -0.89 -0.05 15.49
C ASP A 189 -2.23 -0.35 16.17
N TYR A 190 -2.79 0.61 16.90
CA TYR A 190 -4.15 0.55 17.42
C TYR A 190 -4.72 1.96 17.67
N SER A 191 -5.92 2.24 17.16
CA SER A 191 -6.73 3.41 17.47
C SER A 191 -8.19 3.18 17.07
N LEU A 192 -9.12 3.97 17.62
CA LEU A 192 -10.49 4.02 17.10
C LEU A 192 -10.61 4.85 15.81
N ASN A 193 -9.65 5.75 15.55
CA ASN A 193 -9.57 6.60 14.36
C ASN A 193 -8.16 6.59 13.76
N PRO A 194 -7.65 5.40 13.35
CA PRO A 194 -6.22 5.22 13.05
C PRO A 194 -5.74 6.05 11.86
N VAL A 195 -6.60 6.31 10.87
CA VAL A 195 -6.24 7.12 9.69
C VAL A 195 -6.04 8.59 10.08
N GLU A 196 -6.92 9.15 10.92
CA GLU A 196 -6.76 10.51 11.42
C GLU A 196 -5.51 10.65 12.29
N ASP A 197 -5.26 9.67 13.16
CA ASP A 197 -4.10 9.68 14.03
C ASP A 197 -2.80 9.53 13.24
N LEU A 198 -2.79 8.74 12.16
CA LEU A 198 -1.66 8.64 11.24
C LEU A 198 -1.38 10.00 10.55
N ILE A 199 -2.43 10.72 10.13
CA ILE A 199 -2.30 12.07 9.56
C ILE A 199 -1.75 13.06 10.61
N LYS A 200 -2.20 12.98 11.87
CA LYS A 200 -1.66 13.80 12.96
C LYS A 200 -0.18 13.50 13.20
N LEU A 201 0.23 12.22 13.20
CA LEU A 201 1.64 11.83 13.30
C LEU A 201 2.47 12.41 12.16
N TYR A 202 1.98 12.29 10.92
CA TYR A 202 2.65 12.87 9.76
C TYR A 202 2.83 14.39 9.87
N LYS A 203 1.77 15.12 10.26
CA LYS A 203 1.85 16.57 10.48
C LYS A 203 2.89 16.92 11.54
N LYS A 204 2.90 16.22 12.68
CA LYS A 204 3.91 16.45 13.73
C LYS A 204 5.32 16.24 13.20
N LEU A 205 5.57 15.15 12.47
CA LEU A 205 6.88 14.87 11.87
C LEU A 205 7.30 15.99 10.91
N LYS A 206 6.40 16.42 10.01
CA LYS A 206 6.66 17.45 9.00
C LYS A 206 7.00 18.83 9.59
N TYR A 207 6.51 19.16 10.78
CA TYR A 207 6.81 20.43 11.46
C TYR A 207 7.89 20.32 12.54
N SER A 208 8.44 19.12 12.78
CA SER A 208 9.53 18.90 13.75
C SER A 208 10.92 18.89 13.11
N ILE A 209 11.00 19.03 11.80
CA ILE A 209 12.21 19.04 10.95
C ILE A 209 12.17 20.33 10.14
#